data_AF-A0A183FAZ8-F1
#
_entry.id   AF-A0A183FAZ8-F1
#
_cell.length_a   1.000
_cell.length_b   1.000
_cell.length_c   1.000
_cell.angle_alpha   90.00
_cell.angle_beta   90.00
_cell.angle_gamma   90.00
#
_symmetry.space_group_name_H-M   'P 1'
#
loop_
_entity.id
_entity.type
_entity.pdbx_description
1 polymer ?
#
loop_
_entity_poly.entity_id
_entity_poly.type
_entity_poly.pdbx_seq_one_letter_code
_entity_poly.pdbx_strand_id
1 'polypeptide(L)' 'MSMPWYYLEKPTRIVLLRCYYAVCALTYPVFVGLNWKSYAPSRAEVLAGGRSLKEEILNPRNIKK' A
#
# COMPACT_ATOMS: atom_id res chain seq x y z
N MET A 1 28.71 9.07 12.91
CA MET A 1 28.88 8.09 11.83
C MET A 1 28.09 6.84 12.20
N SER A 2 27.10 6.44 11.40
CA SER A 2 26.37 5.18 11.62
C SER A 2 27.25 3.99 11.26
N MET A 3 27.31 2.96 12.10
CA MET A 3 28.04 1.73 11.81
C MET A 3 27.45 1.05 10.54
N PRO A 4 28.25 0.76 9.51
CA PRO A 4 27.74 0.14 8.29
C PRO A 4 27.15 -1.26 8.58
N TRP A 5 26.00 -1.55 7.97
CA TRP A 5 25.18 -2.75 8.29
C TRP A 5 25.90 -4.09 8.09
N TYR A 6 26.93 -4.14 7.25
CA TYR A 6 27.71 -5.34 6.97
C TYR A 6 28.71 -5.69 8.08
N TYR A 7 28.99 -4.76 9.00
CA TYR A 7 29.80 -5.03 10.21
C TYR A 7 29.00 -5.69 11.33
N LEU A 8 27.68 -5.77 11.21
CA LEU A 8 26.84 -6.44 12.20
C LEU A 8 27.06 -7.96 12.15
N GLU A 9 26.93 -8.62 13.28
CA GLU A 9 26.94 -10.08 13.32
C GLU A 9 25.79 -10.65 12.48
N LYS A 10 25.99 -11.86 11.93
CA LYS A 10 24.99 -12.55 11.11
C LYS A 10 23.59 -12.58 11.76
N PRO A 11 23.39 -12.92 13.05
CA PRO A 11 22.05 -12.91 13.67
C PRO A 11 21.41 -11.53 13.62
N THR A 12 22.16 -10.47 13.93
CA THR A 12 21.65 -9.09 13.95
C THR A 12 21.23 -8.64 12.55
N ARG A 13 21.99 -9.02 11.51
CA ARG A 13 21.60 -8.75 10.11
C ARG A 13 20.29 -9.42 9.73
N ILE A 14 20.07 -10.67 10.14
CA ILE A 14 18.84 -11.40 9.84
C ILE A 14 17.64 -10.75 10.54
N VAL A 15 17.79 -10.33 11.80
CA VAL A 15 16.72 -9.65 12.54
C VAL A 15 16.36 -8.32 11.88
N LEU A 16 17.35 -7.49 11.54
CA LEU A 16 17.14 -6.23 10.83
C LEU A 16 16.41 -6.43 9.50
N LEU A 17 16.82 -7.43 8.73
CA LEU A 17 16.19 -7.75 7.45
C LEU A 17 14.73 -8.18 7.65
N ARG A 18 14.44 -9.01 8.66
CA ARG A 18 13.07 -9.41 9.00
C ARG A 18 12.22 -8.22 9.44
N CYS A 19 12.76 -7.33 10.27
CA CYS A 19 12.07 -6.11 10.69
C CYS A 19 11.78 -5.19 9.50
N TYR A 20 12.74 -5.02 8.59
CA TYR A 20 12.55 -4.24 7.36
C TYR A 20 11.39 -4.79 6.53
N TYR A 21 11.40 -6.10 6.24
CA TYR A 21 10.33 -6.72 5.47
C TYR A 21 8.99 -6.73 6.22
N ALA A 22 8.98 -6.90 7.54
CA ALA A 22 7.76 -6.81 8.34
C ALA A 22 7.14 -5.41 8.26
N VAL A 23 7.95 -4.35 8.37
CA VAL A 23 7.48 -2.98 8.20
C VAL A 23 6.92 -2.81 6.79
N CYS A 24 7.67 -3.17 5.74
CA CYS A 24 7.18 -3.05 4.36
C CYS A 24 5.86 -3.81 4.13
N ALA A 25 5.73 -5.02 4.67
CA ALA A 25 4.54 -5.85 4.55
C ALA A 25 3.32 -5.26 5.29
N LEU A 26 3.54 -4.61 6.44
CA LEU A 26 2.47 -4.06 7.27
C LEU A 26 2.10 -2.63 6.89
N THR A 27 3.02 -1.86 6.30
CA THR A 27 2.79 -0.43 6.03
C THR A 27 1.62 -0.22 5.08
N TYR A 28 1.53 -1.03 4.00
CA TYR A 28 0.46 -0.88 3.01
C TYR A 28 -0.92 -1.28 3.54
N PRO A 29 -1.11 -2.45 4.17
CA PRO A 29 -2.37 -2.79 4.83
C PRO A 29 -2.81 -1.77 5.89
N VAL A 30 -1.88 -1.25 6.69
CA VAL A 30 -2.19 -0.21 7.68
C VAL A 30 -2.65 1.08 6.98
N PHE A 31 -1.94 1.52 5.94
CA PHE A 31 -2.33 2.69 5.16
C PHE A 31 -3.72 2.53 4.54
N VAL A 32 -4.00 1.37 3.94
CA VAL A 32 -5.31 1.07 3.36
C VAL A 32 -6.40 1.01 4.43
N GLY A 33 -6.12 0.39 5.58
CA GLY A 33 -7.05 0.32 6.71
C GLY A 33 -7.41 1.69 7.29
N LEU A 34 -6.43 2.59 7.45
CA LEU A 34 -6.66 3.95 7.91
C LEU A 34 -7.49 4.78 6.90
N ASN A 35 -7.27 4.55 5.61
CA ASN A 35 -7.98 5.22 4.52
C ASN A 35 -9.17 4.41 4.00
N TRP A 36 -9.66 3.44 4.78
CA TRP A 36 -10.69 2.50 4.32
C TRP A 36 -11.93 3.21 3.80
N LYS A 37 -12.33 4.34 4.40
CA LYS A 37 -13.49 5.12 3.93
C LYS A 37 -13.32 5.74 2.54
N SER A 38 -12.09 6.02 2.11
CA SER A 38 -11.78 6.56 0.79
C SER A 38 -11.69 5.47 -0.29
N TYR A 39 -11.42 4.23 0.12
CA TYR A 39 -11.31 3.08 -0.78
C TYR A 39 -12.55 2.17 -0.77
N ALA A 40 -13.37 2.24 0.28
CA ALA A 40 -14.61 1.53 0.37
C ALA A 40 -15.61 2.18 -0.58
N PRO A 41 -16.06 1.49 -1.64
CA PRO A 41 -17.05 2.04 -2.53
C PRO A 41 -18.32 2.31 -1.72
N SER A 42 -18.86 3.51 -1.87
CA SER A 42 -20.13 3.84 -1.23
C SER A 42 -21.21 2.86 -1.74
N ARG A 43 -22.17 2.47 -0.89
CA ARG A 43 -23.26 1.58 -1.32
C ARG A 43 -24.00 2.13 -2.56
N ALA A 44 -23.99 3.45 -2.75
CA ALA A 44 -24.52 4.11 -3.93
C ALA A 44 -23.71 3.80 -5.21
N GLU A 45 -22.38 3.78 -5.16
CA GLU A 45 -21.52 3.41 -6.31
C GLU A 45 -21.61 1.92 -6.67
N VAL A 46 -21.83 1.06 -5.68
CA VAL A 46 -22.01 -0.39 -5.90
C VAL A 46 -23.38 -0.68 -6.54
N LEU A 47 -24.44 0.03 -6.13
CA LEU A 47 -25.80 -0.15 -6.63
C LEU A 47 -26.06 0.57 -7.97
N ALA A 48 -25.34 1.65 -8.28
CA ALA A 48 -25.47 2.39 -9.54
C ALA A 48 -24.81 1.69 -10.76
N GLY A 49 -24.24 0.50 -10.56
CA GLY A 49 -23.56 -0.28 -11.60
C GLY A 49 -22.06 -0.03 -11.57
N GLY A 50 -21.30 -1.06 -11.20
CA GLY A 50 -19.84 -1.03 -11.02
C GLY A 50 -19.04 -0.69 -12.28
N ARG A 51 -19.09 0.57 -12.73
CA ARG A 51 -18.28 1.12 -13.82
C ARG A 51 -17.17 2.05 -13.37
N SER A 52 -17.03 2.37 -12.08
CA SER A 52 -16.15 3.51 -11.74
C SER A 52 -14.65 3.19 -11.69
N LEU A 53 -14.21 1.97 -11.39
CA LEU A 53 -12.77 1.69 -11.24
C LEU A 53 -12.12 1.04 -12.47
N LYS A 54 -12.83 0.11 -13.12
CA LYS A 54 -12.30 -0.60 -14.29
C LYS A 54 -12.18 0.31 -15.52
N GLU A 55 -13.16 1.19 -15.74
CA GLU A 55 -13.14 2.12 -16.87
C GLU A 55 -12.13 3.26 -16.67
N GLU A 56 -11.95 3.72 -15.43
CA GLU A 56 -10.96 4.75 -15.07
C GLU A 56 -9.51 4.25 -15.22
N ILE A 57 -9.24 2.98 -14.85
CA ILE A 57 -7.94 2.33 -15.09
C ILE A 57 -7.72 2.05 -16.58
N LEU A 58 -8.75 1.65 -17.33
CA LEU A 58 -8.61 1.40 -18.78
C LEU A 58 -8.46 2.68 -19.61
N ASN A 59 -9.03 3.82 -19.18
CA ASN A 59 -9.03 5.08 -19.93
C ASN A 59 -8.72 6.31 -19.04
N PRO A 60 -7.48 6.44 -18.54
CA PRO A 60 -7.09 7.55 -17.66
C PRO A 60 -7.09 8.94 -18.34
N ARG A 61 -7.26 9.00 -19.67
CA ARG A 61 -7.19 10.23 -20.47
C ARG A 61 -8.45 11.11 -20.42
N ASN A 62 -9.55 10.64 -19.85
CA ASN A 62 -10.85 11.33 -19.87
C ASN A 62 -11.17 12.17 -18.62
N ILE A 63 -10.26 12.27 -17.64
CA ILE A 63 -10.47 13.02 -16.37
C ILE A 63 -10.16 14.53 -16.52
N LYS A 64 -10.38 15.11 -17.70
CA LYS A 64 -10.33 16.56 -17.88
C LYS A 64 -11.57 17.05 -18.61
N LYS A 65 -12.56 17.46 -17.83
CA LYS A 65 -13.28 18.73 -18.00
C LYS A 65 -14.01 19.10 -16.72
#